data_AF-Q6D0V1-F1
#
_entry.id   AF-Q6D0V1-F1
#
_cell.length_a   1.000
_cell.length_b   1.000
_cell.length_c   1.000
_cell.angle_alpha   90.00
_cell.angle_beta   90.00
_cell.angle_gamma   90.00
#
_symmetry.space_group_name_H-M   'P 1'
#
loop_
_entity.id
_entity.type
_entity.pdbx_description
1 polymer ?
#
loop_
_entity_poly.entity_id
_entity_poly.type
_entity_poly.pdbx_seq_one_letter_code
_entity_poly.pdbx_strand_id
1 'polypeptide(L)'
;MKCTRCRHKHLTSERLEKRNFKNRSFPIYDVVCPRCDGKNYYDLTPQVAWCWASGLIEIGDMLPTDKADGSGVIQIATGPKHALKGWLEVVARHGKGESTGKLLVPGVPEEPDGDAALEALEAWLKWCKPKANKRDGITVACGGDA
;
A
#
# COMPACT_ATOMS: atom_id res chain seq x y z
N MET A 1 10.12 -1.40 -11.10
CA MET A 1 9.56 -2.69 -10.61
C MET A 1 10.66 -3.63 -10.13
N LYS A 2 10.33 -4.82 -9.61
CA LYS A 2 11.32 -5.86 -9.21
C LYS A 2 10.92 -7.25 -9.71
N CYS A 3 11.79 -7.94 -10.43
CA CYS A 3 11.49 -9.31 -10.89
C CYS A 3 11.23 -10.26 -9.70
N THR A 4 10.19 -11.10 -9.79
CA THR A 4 9.91 -12.08 -8.72
C THR A 4 10.94 -13.23 -8.69
N ARG A 5 11.54 -13.57 -9.84
CA ARG A 5 12.49 -14.68 -9.99
C ARG A 5 13.91 -14.30 -9.57
N CYS A 6 14.53 -13.31 -10.22
CA CYS A 6 15.93 -12.94 -9.97
C CYS A 6 16.11 -11.67 -9.11
N ARG A 7 15.02 -11.07 -8.63
CA ARG A 7 15.02 -9.84 -7.81
C ARG A 7 15.65 -8.60 -8.48
N HIS A 8 16.00 -8.66 -9.77
CA HIS A 8 16.55 -7.54 -10.52
C HIS A 8 15.53 -6.39 -10.62
N LYS A 9 15.95 -5.19 -10.19
CA LYS A 9 15.19 -3.95 -10.31
C LYS A 9 15.45 -3.34 -11.69
N HIS A 10 14.37 -3.01 -12.39
CA HIS A 10 14.38 -2.43 -13.74
C HIS A 10 13.08 -1.66 -13.97
N LEU A 11 13.04 -0.83 -14.99
CA LEU A 11 11.87 -0.08 -15.48
C LEU A 11 10.98 -0.96 -16.35
N THR A 12 9.73 -0.52 -16.58
CA THR A 12 8.79 -1.22 -17.48
C THR A 12 9.25 -1.18 -18.92
N SER A 13 9.86 -0.07 -19.34
CA SER A 13 10.46 0.10 -20.67
C SER A 13 11.67 -0.80 -20.92
N GLU A 14 12.34 -1.30 -19.88
CA GLU A 14 13.52 -2.17 -20.00
C GLU A 14 13.15 -3.65 -20.15
N ARG A 15 11.87 -4.01 -20.09
CA ARG A 15 11.43 -5.38 -20.30
C ARG A 15 11.42 -5.73 -21.78
N LEU A 16 11.81 -6.96 -22.08
CA LEU A 16 11.96 -7.45 -23.44
C LEU A 16 10.72 -8.20 -23.88
N GLU A 17 10.29 -8.01 -25.13
CA GLU A 17 9.29 -8.87 -25.75
C GLU A 17 9.96 -10.13 -26.29
N LYS A 18 9.51 -11.30 -25.82
CA LYS A 18 10.06 -12.59 -26.22
C LYS A 18 8.96 -13.48 -26.77
N ARG A 19 9.19 -14.07 -27.94
CA ARG A 19 8.23 -14.98 -28.58
C ARG A 19 7.97 -16.19 -27.68
N ASN A 20 6.70 -16.47 -27.45
CA ASN A 20 6.22 -17.65 -26.75
C ASN A 20 5.91 -18.76 -27.75
N PHE A 21 6.74 -19.80 -27.75
CA PHE A 21 6.60 -20.93 -28.68
C PHE A 21 5.58 -21.98 -28.25
N LYS A 22 4.86 -21.79 -27.12
CA LYS A 22 3.86 -22.76 -26.66
C LYS A 22 2.64 -22.82 -27.59
N ASN A 23 2.23 -21.68 -28.16
CA ASN A 23 1.19 -21.64 -29.18
C ASN A 23 1.85 -21.52 -30.55
N ARG A 24 1.70 -22.55 -31.40
CA ARG A 24 2.27 -22.57 -32.75
C ARG A 24 1.39 -21.84 -33.76
N SER A 25 0.09 -21.72 -33.49
CA SER A 25 -0.89 -21.18 -34.44
C SER A 25 -0.88 -19.66 -34.49
N PHE A 26 -0.53 -19.00 -33.39
CA PHE A 26 -0.48 -17.53 -33.30
C PHE A 26 0.84 -17.07 -32.69
N PRO A 27 1.51 -16.05 -33.24
CA PRO A 27 2.70 -15.48 -32.63
C PRO A 27 2.31 -14.69 -31.38
N ILE A 28 2.44 -15.34 -30.21
CA ILE A 28 2.24 -14.70 -28.90
C ILE A 28 3.60 -14.23 -28.37
N TYR A 29 3.64 -13.03 -27.80
CA TYR A 29 4.84 -12.48 -27.16
C TYR A 29 4.58 -12.29 -25.66
N ASP A 30 5.59 -12.60 -24.84
CA ASP A 30 5.60 -12.33 -23.41
C ASP A 30 6.55 -11.17 -23.11
N VAL A 31 6.17 -10.30 -22.18
CA VAL A 31 7.02 -9.22 -21.68
C VAL A 31 7.84 -9.71 -20.48
N VAL A 32 9.14 -9.88 -20.66
CA VAL A 32 10.01 -10.60 -19.72
C VAL A 32 11.11 -9.72 -19.10
N CYS A 33 11.59 -10.14 -17.92
CA CYS A 33 12.71 -9.50 -17.25
C CYS A 33 13.99 -9.60 -18.11
N PRO A 34 14.73 -8.49 -18.30
CA PRO A 34 15.92 -8.47 -19.17
C PRO A 34 17.07 -9.36 -18.68
N ARG A 35 17.03 -9.80 -17.41
CA ARG A 35 18.10 -10.61 -16.81
C ARG A 35 17.82 -12.11 -16.77
N CYS A 36 16.56 -12.53 -16.65
CA CYS A 36 16.23 -13.94 -16.34
C CYS A 36 14.98 -14.50 -17.04
N ASP A 37 14.42 -13.74 -17.98
CA ASP A 37 13.18 -14.05 -18.69
C ASP A 37 11.94 -14.27 -17.78
N GLY A 38 12.00 -13.83 -16.52
CA GLY A 38 10.86 -13.94 -15.60
C GLY A 38 9.70 -13.04 -16.02
N LYS A 39 8.50 -13.61 -16.15
CA LYS A 39 7.26 -12.90 -16.55
C LYS A 39 6.67 -12.04 -15.44
N ASN A 40 6.74 -12.53 -14.20
CA ASN A 40 6.14 -11.86 -13.06
C ASN A 40 7.11 -10.85 -12.42
N TYR A 41 6.54 -9.79 -11.85
CA TYR A 41 7.26 -8.75 -11.13
C TYR A 41 6.44 -8.22 -9.97
N TYR A 42 7.11 -7.66 -8.97
CA TYR A 42 6.50 -6.81 -7.95
C TYR A 42 6.44 -5.38 -8.45
N ASP A 43 5.26 -4.79 -8.30
CA ASP A 43 5.07 -3.37 -8.52
C ASP A 43 5.70 -2.59 -7.35
N LEU A 44 6.69 -1.77 -7.68
CA LEU A 44 7.40 -0.93 -6.73
C LEU A 44 6.91 0.52 -6.76
N THR A 45 5.82 0.81 -7.48
CA THR A 45 5.24 2.16 -7.51
C THR A 45 4.90 2.58 -6.08
N PRO A 46 5.42 3.73 -5.61
CA PRO A 46 5.16 4.20 -4.26
C PRO A 46 3.68 4.55 -4.11
N GLN A 47 3.11 4.18 -2.98
CA GLN A 47 1.76 4.52 -2.58
C GLN A 47 1.77 5.09 -1.17
N VAL A 48 0.75 5.89 -0.89
CA VAL A 48 0.49 6.51 0.40
C VAL A 48 -0.79 5.90 0.95
N ALA A 49 -0.79 5.61 2.24
CA ALA A 49 -1.96 5.26 3.00
C ALA A 49 -2.27 6.36 4.00
N TRP A 50 -3.54 6.70 4.11
CA TRP A 50 -4.05 7.73 5.01
C TRP A 50 -5.28 7.23 5.77
N CYS A 51 -5.54 7.86 6.92
CA CYS A 51 -6.78 7.66 7.64
C CYS A 51 -7.64 8.94 7.62
N TRP A 52 -8.95 8.74 7.51
CA TRP A 52 -9.96 9.76 7.74
C TRP A 52 -10.25 9.91 9.24
N ALA A 53 -10.87 11.02 9.64
CA ALA A 53 -11.36 11.22 11.01
C ALA A 53 -12.32 10.11 11.49
N SER A 54 -13.02 9.44 10.55
CA SER A 54 -13.86 8.27 10.84
C SER A 54 -13.08 6.99 11.16
N GLY A 55 -11.75 7.03 11.12
CA GLY A 55 -10.88 5.86 11.23
C GLY A 55 -10.76 5.05 9.95
N LEU A 56 -11.45 5.43 8.85
CA LEU A 56 -11.35 4.74 7.56
C LEU A 56 -9.95 4.89 6.96
N ILE A 57 -9.34 3.76 6.58
CA ILE A 57 -8.04 3.72 5.90
C ILE A 57 -8.26 3.55 4.41
N GLU A 58 -7.58 4.40 3.64
CA GLU A 58 -7.51 4.30 2.19
C GLU A 58 -6.06 4.34 1.70
N ILE A 59 -5.86 3.87 0.46
CA ILE A 59 -4.56 3.77 -0.18
C ILE A 59 -4.67 4.37 -1.58
N GLY A 60 -3.70 5.19 -1.95
CA GLY A 60 -3.61 5.77 -3.29
C GLY A 60 -2.20 6.20 -3.65
N ASP A 61 -2.08 6.77 -4.84
CA ASP A 61 -0.78 7.19 -5.37
C ASP A 61 -0.34 8.56 -4.81
N MET A 62 -1.29 9.35 -4.30
CA MET A 62 -1.06 10.65 -3.66
C MET A 62 -2.09 10.86 -2.54
N LEU A 63 -1.76 11.70 -1.55
CA LEU A 63 -2.73 12.15 -0.55
C LEU A 63 -3.87 12.91 -1.23
N PRO A 64 -5.14 12.62 -0.89
CA PRO A 64 -6.26 13.40 -1.40
C PRO A 64 -6.19 14.83 -0.87
N THR A 65 -6.66 15.78 -1.68
CA THR A 65 -6.94 17.14 -1.20
C THR A 65 -8.05 17.07 -0.14
N ASP A 66 -7.95 17.90 0.89
CA ASP A 66 -8.94 17.96 1.97
C ASP A 66 -10.36 18.01 1.40
N LYS A 67 -11.28 17.24 2.01
CA LYS A 67 -12.68 17.26 1.56
C LYS A 67 -13.27 18.65 1.74
N ALA A 68 -14.26 18.98 0.92
CA ALA A 68 -15.04 20.23 1.03
C ALA A 68 -15.68 20.43 2.42
N ASP A 69 -15.86 19.35 3.18
CA ASP A 69 -16.35 19.35 4.57
C ASP A 69 -15.27 19.78 5.60
N GLY A 70 -14.06 20.14 5.17
CA GLY A 70 -12.95 20.54 6.04
C GLY A 70 -12.27 19.39 6.78
N SER A 71 -12.70 18.14 6.56
CA SER A 71 -12.05 16.96 7.15
C SER A 71 -10.75 16.64 6.39
N GLY A 72 -9.61 16.94 7.03
CA GLY A 72 -8.30 16.56 6.54
C GLY A 72 -8.02 15.06 6.68
N VAL A 73 -7.05 14.58 5.91
CA VAL A 73 -6.54 13.21 6.02
C VAL A 73 -5.21 13.20 6.77
N ILE A 74 -4.99 12.17 7.57
CA ILE A 74 -3.70 11.97 8.25
C ILE A 74 -2.96 10.85 7.52
N GLN A 75 -1.77 11.15 7.03
CA GLN A 75 -0.90 10.14 6.45
C GLN A 75 -0.45 9.16 7.54
N ILE A 76 -0.64 7.86 7.31
CA ILE A 76 -0.29 6.81 8.28
C ILE A 76 0.91 5.97 7.82
N ALA A 77 1.06 5.73 6.52
CA ALA A 77 2.15 4.91 5.99
C ALA A 77 2.42 5.18 4.51
N THR A 78 3.63 4.86 4.08
CA THR A 78 4.04 4.83 2.68
C THR A 78 4.74 3.51 2.36
N GLY A 79 4.67 3.08 1.11
CA GLY A 79 5.36 1.87 0.67
C GLY A 79 5.00 1.50 -0.76
N PRO A 80 5.66 0.48 -1.33
CA PRO A 80 5.37 0.05 -2.68
C PRO A 80 4.03 -0.70 -2.77
N LYS A 81 3.34 -0.54 -3.91
CA LYS A 81 2.01 -1.11 -4.20
C LYS A 81 1.87 -2.61 -3.90
N HIS A 82 2.92 -3.40 -4.14
CA HIS A 82 2.88 -4.84 -3.86
C HIS A 82 2.85 -5.22 -2.38
N ALA A 83 3.27 -4.33 -1.46
CA ALA A 83 3.47 -4.64 -0.05
C ALA A 83 2.55 -3.84 0.88
N LEU A 84 2.28 -2.57 0.55
CA LEU A 84 1.56 -1.65 1.44
C LEU A 84 0.17 -2.17 1.83
N LYS A 85 -0.62 -2.61 0.86
CA LYS A 85 -1.97 -3.14 1.10
C LYS A 85 -1.97 -4.37 2.00
N GLY A 86 -1.13 -5.36 1.68
CA GLY A 86 -1.07 -6.60 2.46
C GLY A 86 -0.59 -6.38 3.90
N TRP A 87 0.31 -5.41 4.10
CA TRP A 87 0.72 -5.02 5.45
C TRP A 87 -0.43 -4.36 6.23
N LEU A 88 -1.18 -3.43 5.60
CA LEU A 88 -2.34 -2.78 6.22
C LEU A 88 -3.43 -3.77 6.62
N GLU A 89 -3.72 -4.78 5.79
CA GLU A 89 -4.68 -5.84 6.12
C GLU A 89 -4.31 -6.63 7.38
N VAL A 90 -3.02 -6.68 7.75
CA VAL A 90 -2.56 -7.35 8.97
C VAL A 90 -2.66 -6.45 10.20
N VAL A 91 -2.38 -5.15 10.07
CA VAL A 91 -2.30 -4.22 11.20
C VAL A 91 -3.61 -3.46 11.49
N ALA A 92 -4.47 -3.32 10.49
CA ALA A 92 -5.74 -2.61 10.60
C ALA A 92 -6.86 -3.54 11.08
N ARG A 93 -7.93 -2.92 11.61
CA ARG A 93 -9.18 -3.62 11.92
C ARG A 93 -10.00 -3.78 10.64
N HIS A 94 -10.46 -5.01 10.38
CA HIS A 94 -11.44 -5.25 9.33
C HIS A 94 -12.83 -4.80 9.79
N GLY A 95 -13.45 -3.92 9.01
CA GLY A 95 -14.84 -3.54 9.22
C GLY A 95 -15.78 -4.73 9.04
N LYS A 96 -16.86 -4.76 9.83
CA LYS A 96 -17.93 -5.76 9.79
C LYS A 96 -19.27 -5.04 9.54
N GLY A 97 -20.29 -5.76 9.08
CA GLY A 97 -21.62 -5.19 8.82
C GLY A 97 -21.59 -4.20 7.66
N GLU A 98 -22.06 -2.96 7.88
CA GLU A 98 -22.08 -1.89 6.87
C GLU A 98 -20.68 -1.45 6.40
N SER A 99 -19.64 -1.77 7.18
CA SER A 99 -18.23 -1.49 6.86
C SER A 99 -17.47 -2.72 6.34
N THR A 100 -18.17 -3.77 5.90
CA THR A 100 -17.53 -4.99 5.37
C THR A 100 -16.60 -4.67 4.20
N GLY A 101 -15.35 -5.15 4.26
CA GLY A 101 -14.34 -4.93 3.24
C GLY A 101 -13.56 -3.62 3.37
N LYS A 102 -13.86 -2.79 4.38
CA LYS A 102 -13.10 -1.57 4.69
C LYS A 102 -12.07 -1.84 5.79
N LEU A 103 -10.94 -1.15 5.70
CA LEU A 103 -9.89 -1.15 6.72
C LEU A 103 -10.09 0.05 7.63
N LEU A 104 -10.06 -0.18 8.94
CA LEU A 104 -10.24 0.85 9.95
C LEU A 104 -9.04 0.88 10.90
N VAL A 105 -8.66 2.06 11.35
CA VAL A 105 -7.71 2.22 12.45
C VAL A 105 -8.38 1.71 13.73
N PRO A 106 -7.78 0.77 14.48
CA PRO A 106 -8.33 0.34 15.76
C PRO A 106 -8.41 1.49 16.77
N GLY A 107 -9.56 1.65 17.45
CA GLY A 107 -9.77 2.66 18.49
C GLY A 107 -10.43 3.94 17.95
N VAL A 108 -10.00 4.43 16.79
CA VAL A 108 -10.52 5.68 16.20
C VAL A 108 -12.05 5.69 16.00
N PRO A 109 -12.69 4.69 15.36
CA PRO A 109 -14.13 4.72 15.12
C PRO A 109 -14.97 4.48 16.38
N GLU A 110 -14.35 4.14 17.52
CA GLU A 110 -15.02 3.90 18.79
C GLU A 110 -15.00 5.12 19.73
N GLU A 111 -14.14 6.11 19.47
CA GLU A 111 -13.99 7.29 20.32
C GLU A 111 -15.01 8.40 19.97
N PRO A 112 -15.65 9.01 20.98
CA PRO A 112 -16.60 10.11 20.78
C PRO A 112 -15.93 11.47 20.57
N ASP A 113 -14.65 11.59 20.90
CA ASP A 113 -13.90 12.84 20.91
C ASP A 113 -12.70 12.80 19.94
N GLY A 114 -12.43 13.92 19.28
CA GLY A 114 -11.38 14.04 18.27
C GLY A 114 -9.98 13.88 18.86
N ASP A 115 -9.77 14.36 20.09
CA ASP A 115 -8.48 14.26 20.77
C ASP A 115 -8.20 12.81 21.20
N ALA A 116 -9.20 12.12 21.76
CA ALA A 116 -9.09 10.69 22.08
C ALA A 116 -8.85 9.83 20.83
N ALA A 117 -9.48 10.17 19.71
CA ALA A 117 -9.24 9.52 18.43
C ALA A 117 -7.80 9.73 17.93
N LEU A 118 -7.22 10.92 18.14
CA LEU A 118 -5.83 11.20 17.78
C LEU A 118 -4.86 10.40 18.66
N GLU A 119 -5.08 10.33 19.97
CA GLU A 119 -4.27 9.51 20.88
C GLU A 119 -4.33 8.02 20.52
N ALA A 120 -5.51 7.51 20.17
CA ALA A 120 -5.68 6.14 19.69
C ALA A 120 -4.91 5.88 18.39
N LEU A 121 -4.96 6.83 17.45
CA LEU A 121 -4.19 6.77 16.21
C LEU A 121 -2.68 6.75 16.47
N GLU A 122 -2.17 7.65 17.33
CA GLU A 122 -0.76 7.70 17.69
C GLU A 122 -0.28 6.42 18.36
N ALA A 123 -1.07 5.90 19.30
CA ALA A 123 -0.79 4.62 19.96
C ALA A 123 -0.72 3.47 18.95
N TRP A 124 -1.65 3.41 18.00
CA TRP A 124 -1.65 2.43 16.93
C TRP A 124 -0.43 2.58 16.01
N LEU A 125 -0.09 3.79 15.58
CA LEU A 125 1.09 4.06 14.75
C LEU A 125 2.38 3.64 15.46
N LYS A 126 2.50 3.93 16.76
CA LYS A 126 3.64 3.50 17.60
C LYS A 126 3.74 1.99 17.68
N TRP A 127 2.61 1.28 17.77
CA TRP A 127 2.55 -0.18 17.74
C TRP A 127 2.87 -0.77 16.36
N CYS A 128 2.52 -0.06 15.28
CA CYS A 128 2.79 -0.43 13.89
C CYS A 128 4.26 -0.26 13.49
N LYS A 129 4.94 0.79 13.96
CA LYS A 129 6.35 1.08 13.64
C LYS A 129 7.30 -0.13 13.70
N PRO A 130 7.36 -0.93 14.80
CA PRO A 130 8.25 -2.10 14.85
C PRO A 130 7.81 -3.23 13.90
N LYS A 131 6.56 -3.24 13.41
CA LYS A 131 6.01 -4.23 12.48
C LYS A 131 6.12 -3.79 11.02
N ALA A 132 6.59 -2.57 10.77
CA ALA A 132 6.83 -2.10 9.41
C ALA A 132 7.93 -2.95 8.77
N ASN A 133 7.59 -3.66 7.69
CA ASN A 133 8.56 -4.49 7.01
C ASN A 133 9.53 -3.62 6.19
N LYS A 134 10.61 -3.18 6.84
CA LYS A 134 11.67 -2.37 6.19
C LYS A 134 12.26 -3.03 4.95
N ARG A 135 12.25 -4.37 4.86
CA ARG A 135 12.75 -5.11 3.69
C ARG A 135 11.88 -4.90 2.46
N ASP A 136 10.58 -4.67 2.67
CA ASP A 136 9.62 -4.42 1.60
C ASP A 136 9.40 -2.92 1.36
N GLY A 137 10.14 -2.04 2.05
CA GLY A 137 10.13 -0.60 1.83
C GLY A 137 8.93 0.12 2.45
N ILE A 138 8.31 -0.45 3.49
CA ILE A 138 7.20 0.17 4.21
C ILE A 138 7.75 1.12 5.29
N THR A 139 7.22 2.33 5.30
CA THR A 139 7.52 3.37 6.29
C THR A 139 6.22 3.84 6.93
N VAL A 140 6.16 3.83 8.27
CA VAL A 140 5.01 4.33 9.03
C VAL A 140 5.27 5.80 9.35
N ALA A 141 4.34 6.67 8.97
CA ALA A 141 4.41 8.09 9.32
C ALA A 141 4.06 8.25 10.80
N CYS A 142 4.78 9.13 11.51
CA CYS A 142 4.28 9.69 12.76
C CYS A 142 3.65 11.02 12.42
N GLY A 143 2.45 11.30 12.93
CA GLY A 143 1.89 12.64 12.84
C GLY A 143 2.91 13.65 13.37
N GLY A 144 3.27 14.64 12.55
CA GLY A 144 4.13 15.74 12.96
C GLY A 144 5.29 16.15 12.04
N ASP A 145 5.58 15.45 10.94
CA ASP A 145 6.62 15.88 9.99
C ASP A 145 5.97 16.51 8.73
N ALA A 146 5.41 17.70 8.91
CA ALA A 146 5.09 18.66 7.85
C ALA A 146 5.89 19.95 8.08
#